data_AF-A0A967NT98-F1
#
_entry.id   AF-A0A967NT98-F1
#
_cell.length_a   1.000
_cell.length_b   1.000
_cell.length_c   1.000
_cell.angle_alpha   90.00
_cell.angle_beta   90.00
_cell.angle_gamma   90.00
#
_symmetry.space_group_name_H-M   'P 1'
#
loop_
_entity.id
_entity.type
_entity.pdbx_description
1 polymer ?
#
loop_
_entity_poly.entity_id
_entity_poly.type
_entity_poly.pdbx_seq_one_letter_code
_entity_poly.pdbx_strand_id
1 'polypeptide(L)'
;MIREVIVTTRNEDNSVHIAPMGIRTESGQVRISPFKPSTTLENLRRNGVAVINYTDDVRIFAGCLTGHYEWQTVATKKINGQRLENTLSHLEVEVDRIEEDELRPAFICNIIHQETHAPFLGLNRAKAAVLECAILVSRLHMLSAEKIDNEMKYLEVAIDKTAGPEELEAWGWLQEKIRKFRMQEAAGEGMV
;
A
#
# COMPACT_ATOMS: atom_id res chain seq x y z
N MET A 1 -8.47 2.40 14.79
CA MET A 1 -7.97 3.41 13.80
C MET A 1 -7.25 2.66 12.70
N ILE A 2 -7.46 3.01 11.43
CA ILE A 2 -6.72 2.43 10.29
C ILE A 2 -5.51 3.32 9.99
N ARG A 3 -4.37 2.70 9.67
CA ARG A 3 -3.17 3.37 9.14
C ARG A 3 -2.86 2.78 7.78
N GLU A 4 -2.73 3.64 6.77
CA GLU A 4 -2.26 3.25 5.44
C GLU A 4 -0.73 3.11 5.50
N VAL A 5 -0.26 1.89 5.24
CA VAL A 5 1.14 1.51 5.38
C VAL A 5 1.55 0.65 4.20
N ILE A 6 2.86 0.43 4.07
CA ILE A 6 3.39 -0.61 3.19
C ILE A 6 3.77 -1.82 4.03
N VAL A 7 3.15 -2.96 3.75
CA VAL A 7 3.51 -4.24 4.36
C VAL A 7 4.47 -4.97 3.43
N THR A 8 5.59 -5.42 3.98
CA THR A 8 6.52 -6.32 3.29
C THR A 8 6.48 -7.71 3.91
N THR A 9 6.41 -8.71 3.04
CA THR A 9 6.40 -10.14 3.38
C THR A 9 7.35 -10.89 2.46
N ARG A 10 7.66 -12.15 2.79
CA ARG A 10 8.60 -12.97 2.02
C ARG A 10 7.87 -14.06 1.24
N ASN A 11 8.11 -14.10 -0.07
CA ASN A 11 7.63 -15.16 -0.96
C ASN A 11 8.36 -16.49 -0.71
N GLU A 12 7.90 -17.56 -1.33
CA GLU A 12 8.53 -18.90 -1.25
C GLU A 12 9.98 -18.92 -1.73
N ASP A 13 10.26 -18.16 -2.79
CA ASP A 13 11.59 -18.01 -3.40
C ASP A 13 12.51 -17.03 -2.66
N ASN A 14 12.08 -16.56 -1.48
CA ASN A 14 12.72 -15.53 -0.67
C ASN A 14 12.69 -14.10 -1.24
N SER A 15 12.06 -13.86 -2.39
CA SER A 15 11.84 -12.50 -2.87
C SER A 15 10.89 -11.73 -1.95
N VAL A 16 11.03 -10.40 -1.93
CA VAL A 16 10.20 -9.53 -1.10
C VAL A 16 8.92 -9.19 -1.86
N HIS A 17 7.78 -9.45 -1.22
CA HIS A 17 6.49 -8.93 -1.68
C HIS A 17 6.15 -7.65 -0.92
N ILE A 18 5.80 -6.60 -1.67
CA ILE A 18 5.50 -5.26 -1.17
C ILE A 18 4.03 -4.95 -1.50
N ALA A 19 3.23 -4.59 -0.49
CA ALA A 19 1.81 -4.29 -0.70
C ALA A 19 1.32 -3.13 0.18
N PRO A 20 0.51 -2.21 -0.37
CA PRO A 20 -0.18 -1.20 0.43
C PRO A 20 -1.32 -1.86 1.22
N MET A 21 -1.43 -1.51 2.50
CA MET A 21 -2.47 -2.06 3.37
C MET A 21 -2.93 -1.03 4.41
N GLY A 22 -4.23 -1.06 4.70
CA GLY A 22 -4.78 -0.47 5.91
C GLY A 22 -4.66 -1.44 7.09
N ILE A 23 -3.81 -1.13 8.06
CA ILE A 23 -3.66 -1.91 9.31
C ILE A 23 -4.35 -1.24 10.48
N ARG A 24 -4.63 -1.99 11.55
CA ARG A 24 -5.10 -1.44 12.83
C ARG A 24 -4.13 -1.80 13.94
N THR A 25 -3.96 -0.89 14.90
CA THR A 25 -3.23 -1.18 16.14
C THR A 25 -4.19 -1.05 17.31
N GLU A 26 -4.37 -2.12 18.05
CA GLU A 26 -5.33 -2.24 19.14
C GLU A 26 -4.67 -3.02 20.29
N SER A 27 -4.72 -2.49 21.51
CA SER A 27 -4.15 -3.13 22.71
C SER A 27 -2.68 -3.56 22.57
N GLY A 28 -1.86 -2.80 21.83
CA GLY A 28 -0.44 -3.12 21.61
C GLY A 28 -0.17 -4.18 20.55
N GLN A 29 -1.21 -4.76 19.93
CA GLN A 29 -1.10 -5.71 18.82
C GLN A 29 -1.40 -5.03 17.48
N VAL A 30 -0.85 -5.57 16.40
CA VAL A 30 -1.21 -5.16 15.04
C VAL A 30 -2.16 -6.16 14.41
N ARG A 31 -3.26 -5.67 13.85
CA ARG A 31 -4.19 -6.45 13.01
C ARG A 31 -3.87 -6.19 11.54
N ILE A 32 -3.46 -7.23 10.83
CA ILE A 32 -3.26 -7.23 9.37
C ILE A 32 -4.38 -8.07 8.75
N SER A 33 -5.15 -7.50 7.82
CA SER A 33 -6.31 -8.15 7.22
C SER A 33 -6.21 -8.14 5.69
N PRO A 34 -5.45 -9.08 5.09
CA PRO A 34 -5.35 -9.21 3.64
C PRO A 34 -6.63 -9.82 3.04
N PHE A 35 -6.94 -9.47 1.79
CA PHE A 35 -8.05 -10.10 1.05
C PHE A 35 -7.65 -11.49 0.54
N LYS A 36 -8.65 -12.36 0.38
CA LYS A 36 -8.55 -13.65 -0.33
C LYS A 36 -8.91 -13.46 -1.81
N PRO A 37 -8.12 -13.99 -2.76
CA PRO A 37 -6.72 -14.43 -2.61
C PRO A 37 -5.75 -13.24 -2.58
N SER A 38 -4.59 -13.39 -1.94
CA SER A 38 -3.48 -12.45 -2.09
C SER A 38 -2.14 -13.06 -1.68
N THR A 39 -1.05 -12.60 -2.28
CA THR A 39 0.31 -13.03 -1.94
C THR A 39 0.66 -12.69 -0.48
N THR A 40 0.22 -11.53 0.03
CA THR A 40 0.40 -11.17 1.44
C THR A 40 -0.25 -12.19 2.38
N LEU A 41 -1.46 -12.68 2.06
CA LEU A 41 -2.14 -13.72 2.84
C LEU A 41 -1.33 -15.02 2.87
N GLU A 42 -0.90 -15.50 1.70
CA GLU A 42 -0.13 -16.73 1.57
C GLU A 42 1.20 -16.64 2.33
N ASN A 43 1.88 -15.51 2.22
CA ASN A 43 3.15 -15.28 2.92
C ASN A 43 2.99 -15.21 4.44
N LEU A 44 1.91 -14.60 4.94
CA LEU A 44 1.61 -14.55 6.38
C LEU A 44 1.31 -15.94 6.93
N ARG A 45 0.52 -16.76 6.22
CA ARG A 45 0.24 -18.15 6.64
C ARG A 45 1.50 -19.02 6.64
N ARG A 46 2.38 -18.82 5.65
CA ARG A 46 3.59 -19.60 5.47
C ARG A 46 4.67 -19.25 6.49
N ASN A 47 4.92 -17.97 6.70
CA ASN A 47 6.09 -17.51 7.44
C ASN A 47 5.75 -17.00 8.85
N GLY A 48 4.49 -16.65 9.13
CA GLY A 48 4.09 -16.13 10.43
C GLY A 48 4.69 -14.77 10.79
N VAL A 49 5.35 -14.07 9.86
CA VAL A 49 6.00 -12.78 10.12
C VAL A 49 5.74 -11.79 9.00
N ALA A 50 5.77 -10.50 9.35
CA ALA A 50 5.69 -9.39 8.40
C ALA A 50 6.42 -8.17 8.92
N VAL A 51 6.70 -7.23 8.01
CA VAL A 51 7.22 -5.92 8.35
C VAL A 51 6.19 -4.86 7.95
N ILE A 52 5.93 -3.95 8.87
CA ILE A 52 5.06 -2.80 8.65
C ILE A 52 5.96 -1.59 8.46
N ASN A 53 5.90 -0.98 7.29
CA ASN A 53 6.70 0.19 6.95
C ASN A 53 5.79 1.43 7.00
N TYR A 54 6.12 2.35 7.91
CA TYR A 54 5.51 3.67 7.97
C TYR A 54 6.34 4.61 7.10
N THR A 55 5.89 4.78 5.86
CA THR A 55 6.52 5.66 4.87
C THR A 55 5.56 6.77 4.48
N ASP A 56 6.10 7.92 4.12
CA ASP A 56 5.38 9.02 3.47
C ASP A 56 5.76 9.16 1.98
N ASP A 57 6.52 8.22 1.43
CA ASP A 57 6.78 8.12 -0.01
C ASP A 57 5.55 7.51 -0.71
N VAL A 58 4.72 8.38 -1.26
CA VAL A 58 3.45 8.00 -1.91
C VAL A 58 3.64 7.30 -3.25
N ARG A 59 4.85 7.33 -3.82
CA ARG A 59 5.16 6.60 -5.06
C ARG A 59 5.09 5.09 -4.85
N ILE A 60 5.40 4.60 -3.65
CA ILE A 60 5.32 3.16 -3.36
C ILE A 60 3.86 2.69 -3.41
N PHE A 61 2.92 3.49 -2.90
CA PHE A 61 1.50 3.19 -2.96
C PHE A 61 0.99 3.19 -4.40
N ALA A 62 1.32 4.24 -5.17
CA ALA A 62 0.95 4.34 -6.58
C ALA A 62 1.56 3.20 -7.41
N GLY A 63 2.85 2.95 -7.23
CA GLY A 63 3.64 1.96 -7.95
C GLY A 63 3.08 0.55 -7.84
N CYS A 64 2.61 0.17 -6.64
CA CYS A 64 1.98 -1.14 -6.44
C CYS A 64 0.75 -1.39 -7.34
N LEU A 65 0.05 -0.32 -7.76
CA LEU A 65 -1.14 -0.38 -8.61
C LEU A 65 -0.84 -0.15 -10.11
N THR A 66 0.31 0.45 -10.40
CA THR A 66 0.68 0.88 -11.75
C THR A 66 1.80 0.07 -12.38
N GLY A 67 2.37 -0.90 -11.65
CA GLY A 67 3.39 -1.82 -12.16
C GLY A 67 4.84 -1.43 -11.81
N HIS A 68 5.04 -0.55 -10.83
CA HIS A 68 6.35 -0.10 -10.38
C HIS A 68 6.68 -0.74 -9.02
N TYR A 69 7.44 -1.83 -9.05
CA TYR A 69 7.74 -2.66 -7.88
C TYR A 69 9.21 -2.62 -7.44
N GLU A 70 10.06 -1.91 -8.17
CA GLU A 70 11.50 -1.83 -7.88
C GLU A 70 11.77 -0.84 -6.74
N TRP A 71 11.62 -1.32 -5.51
CA TRP A 71 11.90 -0.55 -4.30
C TRP A 71 13.01 -1.22 -3.51
N GLN A 72 14.01 -0.44 -3.10
CA GLN A 72 15.13 -0.96 -2.32
C GLN A 72 14.66 -1.41 -0.93
N THR A 73 15.13 -2.59 -0.54
CA THR A 73 14.83 -3.19 0.75
C THR A 73 16.12 -3.63 1.45
N VAL A 74 16.06 -3.63 2.78
CA VAL A 74 17.18 -4.04 3.63
C VAL A 74 16.69 -5.03 4.68
N ALA A 75 17.58 -5.90 5.14
CA ALA A 75 17.26 -6.92 6.14
C ALA A 75 16.76 -6.30 7.46
N THR A 76 15.80 -6.96 8.10
CA THR A 76 15.34 -6.64 9.45
C THR A 76 16.25 -7.20 10.54
N LYS A 77 16.07 -6.75 11.79
CA LYS A 77 16.97 -7.07 12.91
C LYS A 77 16.55 -8.31 13.71
N LYS A 78 15.25 -8.58 13.85
CA LYS A 78 14.72 -9.63 14.75
C LYS A 78 13.99 -10.74 14.02
N ILE A 79 13.31 -10.45 12.92
CA ILE A 79 12.62 -11.44 12.09
C ILE A 79 13.39 -11.70 10.80
N ASN A 80 13.13 -12.86 10.18
CA ASN A 80 13.61 -13.15 8.84
C ASN A 80 12.69 -12.45 7.81
N GLY A 81 12.94 -11.16 7.59
CA GLY A 81 12.19 -10.29 6.70
C GLY A 81 13.05 -9.17 6.13
N GLN A 82 12.43 -8.29 5.34
CA GLN A 82 13.08 -7.10 4.81
C GLN A 82 12.14 -5.90 4.94
N ARG A 83 12.67 -4.75 5.32
CA ARG A 83 11.98 -3.47 5.37
C ARG A 83 12.33 -2.63 4.14
N LEU A 84 11.50 -1.65 3.81
CA LEU A 84 11.88 -0.60 2.85
C LEU A 84 13.10 0.16 3.39
N GLU A 85 14.06 0.45 2.53
CA GLU A 85 15.29 1.16 2.93
C GLU A 85 14.96 2.57 3.46
N ASN A 86 14.12 3.31 2.74
CA ASN A 86 13.78 4.71 3.00
C ASN A 86 12.44 4.92 3.74
N THR A 87 12.04 3.98 4.59
CA THR A 87 10.84 4.16 5.46
C THR A 87 11.15 5.08 6.65
N LEU A 88 10.17 5.87 7.12
CA LEU A 88 10.36 6.73 8.29
C LEU A 88 10.54 5.92 9.56
N SER A 89 9.73 4.89 9.72
CA SER A 89 9.87 3.89 10.78
C SER A 89 9.33 2.54 10.32
N HIS A 90 9.61 1.49 11.09
CA HIS A 90 9.03 0.18 10.83
C HIS A 90 8.73 -0.59 12.10
N LEU A 91 7.85 -1.58 11.98
CA LEU A 91 7.64 -2.64 12.96
C LEU A 91 8.00 -3.98 12.34
N GLU A 92 8.65 -4.82 13.11
CA GLU A 92 8.77 -6.25 12.84
C GLU A 92 7.73 -6.97 13.69
N VAL A 93 6.87 -7.76 13.05
CA VAL A 93 5.76 -8.42 13.73
C VAL A 93 5.73 -9.92 13.47
N GLU A 94 5.25 -10.65 14.46
CA GLU A 94 5.02 -12.11 14.40
C GLU A 94 3.54 -12.39 14.70
N VAL A 95 2.95 -13.31 13.92
CA VAL A 95 1.56 -13.72 14.03
C VAL A 95 1.36 -14.49 15.33
N ASP A 96 0.51 -13.95 16.20
CA ASP A 96 0.05 -14.55 17.44
C ASP A 96 -1.09 -15.55 17.17
N ARG A 97 -2.08 -15.09 16.41
CA ARG A 97 -3.25 -15.89 16.04
C ARG A 97 -3.90 -15.38 14.76
N ILE A 98 -4.72 -16.24 14.16
CA ILE A 98 -5.51 -15.94 12.97
C ILE A 98 -6.98 -16.03 13.32
N GLU A 99 -7.72 -14.96 13.07
CA GLU A 99 -9.18 -14.94 13.07
C GLU A 99 -9.63 -15.17 11.63
N GLU A 100 -10.20 -16.34 11.37
CA GLU A 100 -10.64 -16.73 10.04
C GLU A 100 -11.89 -15.96 9.61
N ASP A 101 -11.94 -15.64 8.31
CA ASP A 101 -13.06 -14.98 7.63
C ASP A 101 -13.07 -15.45 6.17
N GLU A 102 -14.26 -15.54 5.55
CA GLU A 102 -14.42 -16.05 4.19
C GLU A 102 -13.68 -15.20 3.15
N LEU A 103 -13.64 -13.88 3.34
CA LEU A 103 -13.07 -12.93 2.38
C LEU A 103 -11.79 -12.28 2.89
N ARG A 104 -11.69 -12.00 4.19
CA ARG A 104 -10.67 -11.12 4.75
C ARG A 104 -10.27 -11.54 6.17
N PRO A 105 -9.51 -12.64 6.33
CA PRO A 105 -9.05 -13.10 7.64
C PRO A 105 -8.17 -12.04 8.31
N ALA A 106 -8.06 -12.10 9.63
CA ALA A 106 -7.24 -11.18 10.39
C ALA A 106 -6.12 -11.89 11.14
N PHE A 107 -4.91 -11.43 10.88
CA PHE A 107 -3.70 -11.85 11.55
C PHE A 107 -3.45 -10.87 12.68
N ILE A 108 -3.58 -11.36 13.91
CA ILE A 108 -3.25 -10.58 15.10
C ILE A 108 -1.79 -10.84 15.40
N CYS A 109 -1.00 -9.78 15.43
CA CYS A 109 0.45 -9.87 15.46
C CYS A 109 1.01 -9.14 16.68
N ASN A 110 1.99 -9.77 17.33
CA ASN A 110 2.80 -9.16 18.37
C ASN A 110 3.93 -8.34 17.73
N ILE A 111 4.23 -7.18 18.31
CA ILE A 111 5.35 -6.35 17.87
C ILE A 111 6.63 -6.88 18.51
N ILE A 112 7.56 -7.36 17.69
CA ILE A 112 8.83 -7.96 18.13
C ILE A 112 9.95 -6.91 18.12
N HIS A 113 9.89 -5.96 17.18
CA HIS A 113 10.83 -4.87 17.09
C HIS A 113 10.17 -3.62 16.51
N GLN A 114 10.70 -2.46 16.89
CA GLN A 114 10.31 -1.16 16.35
C GLN A 114 11.56 -0.29 16.23
N GLU A 115 11.67 0.43 15.11
CA GLU A 115 12.75 1.40 14.89
C GLU A 115 12.29 2.58 14.03
N THR A 116 12.82 3.76 14.33
CA THR A 116 12.63 4.99 13.56
C THR A 116 13.93 5.36 12.86
N HIS A 117 13.86 5.68 11.57
CA HIS A 117 14.99 6.01 10.70
C HIS A 117 14.98 7.48 10.28
N ALA A 118 13.81 8.11 10.18
CA ALA A 118 13.66 9.51 9.80
C ALA A 118 12.46 10.16 10.52
N PRO A 119 12.51 11.49 10.77
CA PRO A 119 11.38 12.20 11.37
C PRO A 119 10.23 12.37 10.36
N PHE A 120 9.00 12.40 10.86
CA PHE A 120 7.87 12.88 10.09
C PHE A 120 7.91 14.40 9.97
N LEU A 121 7.95 14.91 8.73
CA LEU A 121 8.16 16.34 8.46
C LEU A 121 6.87 17.16 8.43
N GLY A 122 5.71 16.52 8.43
CA GLY A 122 4.41 17.19 8.45
C GLY A 122 3.47 16.69 7.36
N LEU A 123 2.23 17.18 7.41
CA LEU A 123 1.18 16.81 6.48
C LEU A 123 1.36 17.53 5.13
N ASN A 124 1.26 16.79 4.03
CA ASN A 124 1.23 17.33 2.69
C ASN A 124 -0.08 16.93 1.99
N ARG A 125 -0.78 17.90 1.39
CA ARG A 125 -2.09 17.67 0.77
C ARG A 125 -1.99 16.87 -0.53
N ALA A 126 -0.93 17.05 -1.31
CA ALA A 126 -0.67 16.28 -2.52
C ALA A 126 -0.38 14.81 -2.19
N LYS A 127 0.39 14.51 -1.14
CA LYS A 127 0.57 13.13 -0.64
C LYS A 127 -0.77 12.46 -0.32
N ALA A 128 -1.65 13.17 0.39
CA ALA A 128 -3.01 12.67 0.66
C ALA A 128 -3.82 12.48 -0.64
N ALA A 129 -3.71 13.39 -1.61
CA ALA A 129 -4.42 13.29 -2.88
C ALA A 129 -3.95 12.10 -3.74
N VAL A 130 -2.64 11.83 -3.77
CA VAL A 130 -2.07 10.64 -4.42
C VAL A 130 -2.61 9.36 -3.78
N LEU A 131 -2.68 9.31 -2.44
CA LEU A 131 -3.22 8.15 -1.73
C LEU A 131 -4.71 7.91 -2.05
N GLU A 132 -5.53 8.96 -2.06
CA GLU A 132 -6.93 8.86 -2.47
C GLU A 132 -7.08 8.45 -3.95
N CYS A 133 -6.23 8.96 -4.83
CA CYS A 133 -6.23 8.57 -6.24
C CYS A 133 -5.79 7.10 -6.43
N ALA A 134 -4.86 6.60 -5.63
CA ALA A 134 -4.51 5.18 -5.62
C ALA A 134 -5.72 4.31 -5.22
N ILE A 135 -6.48 4.72 -4.20
CA ILE A 135 -7.74 4.04 -3.84
C ILE A 135 -8.75 4.09 -4.99
N LEU A 136 -8.90 5.24 -5.65
CA LEU A 136 -9.77 5.40 -6.83
C LEU A 136 -9.35 4.44 -7.96
N VAL A 137 -8.05 4.38 -8.28
CA VAL A 137 -7.49 3.51 -9.31
C VAL A 137 -7.76 2.03 -9.02
N SER A 138 -7.73 1.62 -7.75
CA SER A 138 -8.02 0.22 -7.36
C SER A 138 -9.48 -0.20 -7.61
N ARG A 139 -10.39 0.76 -7.86
CA ARG A 139 -11.84 0.52 -7.97
C ARG A 139 -12.44 1.00 -9.30
N LEU A 140 -11.63 1.33 -10.31
CA LEU A 140 -12.12 1.94 -11.56
C LEU A 140 -13.28 1.17 -12.21
N HIS A 141 -13.19 -0.16 -12.25
CA HIS A 141 -14.21 -1.05 -12.81
C HIS A 141 -15.57 -1.02 -12.08
N MET A 142 -15.65 -0.42 -10.88
CA MET A 142 -16.86 -0.31 -10.08
C MET A 142 -17.51 1.09 -10.15
N LEU A 143 -16.89 2.03 -10.86
CA LEU A 143 -17.22 3.45 -10.80
C LEU A 143 -17.68 3.98 -12.16
N SER A 144 -18.63 4.90 -12.15
CA SER A 144 -19.01 5.62 -13.37
C SER A 144 -17.89 6.58 -13.82
N ALA A 145 -17.82 6.85 -15.13
CA ALA A 145 -16.87 7.82 -15.69
C ALA A 145 -17.01 9.20 -15.03
N GLU A 146 -18.24 9.67 -14.83
CA GLU A 146 -18.53 10.94 -14.15
C GLU A 146 -17.98 10.97 -12.72
N LYS A 147 -18.11 9.87 -11.96
CA LYS A 147 -17.56 9.78 -10.60
C LYS A 147 -16.04 9.88 -10.63
N ILE A 148 -15.38 9.18 -11.56
CA ILE A 148 -13.92 9.24 -11.72
C ILE A 148 -13.47 10.67 -12.06
N ASP A 149 -14.13 11.34 -13.01
CA ASP A 149 -13.80 12.71 -13.40
C ASP A 149 -13.95 13.71 -12.24
N ASN A 150 -15.05 13.62 -11.49
CA ASN A 150 -15.32 14.50 -10.36
C ASN A 150 -14.28 14.33 -9.24
N GLU A 151 -13.92 13.09 -8.90
CA GLU A 151 -12.87 12.81 -7.90
C GLU A 151 -11.50 13.33 -8.38
N MET A 152 -11.12 13.03 -9.63
CA MET A 152 -9.84 13.49 -10.18
C MET A 152 -9.71 15.01 -10.17
N LYS A 153 -10.76 15.72 -10.61
CA LYS A 153 -10.79 17.19 -10.60
C LYS A 153 -10.64 17.76 -9.19
N TYR A 154 -11.24 17.12 -8.18
CA TYR A 154 -11.11 17.57 -6.80
C TYR A 154 -9.70 17.35 -6.24
N LEU A 155 -9.12 16.18 -6.49
CA LEU A 155 -7.79 15.81 -6.02
C LEU A 155 -6.68 16.64 -6.68
N GLU A 156 -6.83 17.00 -7.96
CA GLU A 156 -5.88 17.81 -8.73
C GLU A 156 -5.56 19.16 -8.07
N VAL A 157 -6.54 19.77 -7.39
CA VAL A 157 -6.34 21.04 -6.65
C VAL A 157 -5.28 20.92 -5.55
N ALA A 158 -5.13 19.76 -4.93
CA ALA A 158 -4.09 19.53 -3.93
C ALA A 158 -2.72 19.30 -4.58
N ILE A 159 -2.69 18.60 -5.71
CA ILE A 159 -1.48 18.36 -6.51
C ILE A 159 -0.91 19.70 -6.97
N ASP A 160 -1.69 20.50 -7.70
CA ASP A 160 -1.25 21.79 -8.25
C ASP A 160 -0.67 22.75 -7.21
N LYS A 161 -1.18 22.68 -5.98
CA LYS A 161 -0.82 23.63 -4.92
C LYS A 161 0.33 23.16 -4.03
N THR A 162 0.55 21.85 -3.92
CA THR A 162 1.41 21.32 -2.84
C THR A 162 2.31 20.16 -3.23
N ALA A 163 2.25 19.69 -4.48
CA ALA A 163 3.09 18.60 -4.94
C ALA A 163 4.54 19.04 -5.15
N GLY A 164 5.47 18.21 -4.68
CA GLY A 164 6.85 18.18 -5.14
C GLY A 164 7.05 17.14 -6.25
N PRO A 165 8.31 16.88 -6.64
CA PRO A 165 8.64 15.94 -7.70
C PRO A 165 8.10 14.52 -7.46
N GLU A 166 8.15 14.03 -6.22
CA GLU A 166 7.72 12.66 -5.88
C GLU A 166 6.20 12.49 -6.00
N GLU A 167 5.43 13.48 -5.56
CA GLU A 167 3.97 13.44 -5.72
C GLU A 167 3.56 13.56 -7.19
N LEU A 168 4.24 14.42 -7.98
CA LEU A 168 3.98 14.55 -9.42
C LEU A 168 4.29 13.26 -10.19
N GLU A 169 5.37 12.58 -9.83
CA GLU A 169 5.74 11.29 -10.38
C GLU A 169 4.67 10.22 -10.10
N ALA A 170 4.29 10.06 -8.82
CA ALA A 170 3.23 9.13 -8.43
C ALA A 170 1.89 9.46 -9.11
N TRP A 171 1.55 10.74 -9.16
CA TRP A 171 0.32 11.23 -9.80
C TRP A 171 0.28 10.90 -11.29
N GLY A 172 1.39 11.13 -12.00
CA GLY A 172 1.51 10.81 -13.42
C GLY A 172 1.28 9.33 -13.72
N TRP A 173 1.81 8.43 -12.89
CA TRP A 173 1.56 6.98 -13.03
C TRP A 173 0.09 6.62 -12.88
N LEU A 174 -0.60 7.23 -11.89
CA LEU A 174 -2.02 6.97 -11.64
C LEU A 174 -2.89 7.54 -12.77
N GLN A 175 -2.61 8.74 -13.26
CA GLN A 175 -3.30 9.33 -14.42
C GLN A 175 -3.16 8.45 -15.66
N GLU A 176 -1.96 7.93 -15.91
CA GLU A 176 -1.70 7.03 -17.03
C GLU A 176 -2.50 5.73 -16.91
N LYS A 177 -2.62 5.16 -15.71
CA LYS A 177 -3.45 3.97 -15.46
C LYS A 177 -4.93 4.25 -15.75
N ILE A 178 -5.46 5.39 -15.32
CA ILE A 178 -6.84 5.80 -15.60
C ILE A 178 -7.06 5.99 -17.10
N ARG A 179 -6.10 6.62 -17.80
CA ARG A 179 -6.16 6.81 -19.25
C ARG A 179 -6.21 5.47 -20.00
N LYS A 180 -5.34 4.52 -19.63
CA LYS A 180 -5.35 3.16 -20.21
C LYS A 180 -6.67 2.45 -19.95
N PHE A 181 -7.21 2.52 -18.74
CA PHE A 181 -8.51 1.94 -18.40
C PHE A 181 -9.64 2.49 -19.32
N ARG A 182 -9.69 3.81 -19.52
CA ARG A 182 -10.68 4.44 -20.41
C ARG A 182 -10.55 4.00 -21.87
N MET A 183 -9.32 3.81 -22.34
CA MET A 183 -9.08 3.31 -23.70
C MET A 183 -9.60 1.87 -23.88
N GLN A 184 -9.41 1.01 -22.87
CA GLN A 184 -9.90 -0.37 -22.88
C GLN A 184 -11.42 -0.44 -22.84
N GLU A 185 -12.07 0.36 -21.99
CA GLU A 185 -13.53 0.50 -21.94
C GLU A 185 -14.11 0.96 -23.29
N ALA A 186 -13.50 1.97 -23.91
CA ALA A 186 -13.93 2.49 -25.22
C ALA A 186 -13.71 1.47 -26.37
N ALA A 187 -12.70 0.59 -26.25
CA ALA A 187 -12.43 -0.47 -27.21
C ALA A 187 -13.37 -1.69 -27.04
N GLY A 188 -14.21 -1.72 -26.00
CA GLY A 188 -15.09 -2.86 -25.70
C GLY A 188 -14.34 -4.09 -25.15
N GLU A 189 -13.10 -3.91 -24.68
CA GLU A 189 -12.25 -4.98 -24.13
C GLU A 189 -12.47 -5.21 -22.62
N GLY A 190 -13.45 -4.52 -22.01
CA GLY A 190 -13.78 -4.61 -20.60
C GLY A 190 -14.57 -5.86 -20.23
N MET A 191 -13.98 -7.06 -20.37
CA MET A 191 -14.40 -8.28 -19.67
C MET A 191 -13.38 -9.42 -19.83
N VAL A 192 -12.34 -9.42 -18.97
CA VAL A 192 -11.77 -10.63 -18.35
C VAL A 192 -11.27 -10.26 -16.95
#